data_AF-A0A501QAU9-F1
#
_entry.id   AF-A0A501QAU9-F1
#
_cell.length_a   1.000
_cell.length_b   1.000
_cell.length_c   1.000
_cell.angle_alpha   90.00
_cell.angle_beta   90.00
_cell.angle_gamma   90.00
#
_symmetry.space_group_name_H-M   'P 1'
#
loop_
_entity.id
_entity.type
_entity.pdbx_description
1 polymer ?
#
loop_
_entity_poly.entity_id
_entity_poly.type
_entity_poly.pdbx_seq_one_letter_code
_entity_poly.pdbx_strand_id
1 'polypeptide(L)'
;MKIFKTLLLFIIVSTLIFSCSRKHTTKTNIPISENTFKQDSLAFELCKMYGFDQGIRDNKLSFNKKELMPKIDSTNFSNMVDFIIKNGYPTEALLGERNMKHECVEAAIAAILLHNPHRLVNEKVYFDLFLKEVNKGNIDNAFFASVLDKYYWLNSTNKKQRRVFYGSQFGKPCIQTKEATNIARIEIGLKPLNDNEFIDCGQEVLNMPKKRY
;
A
#
# COMPACT_ATOMS: atom_id res chain seq x y z
N MET A 1 62.82 2.43 5.19
CA MET A 1 61.95 2.76 6.36
C MET A 1 61.72 4.25 6.62
N LYS A 2 62.67 5.18 6.35
CA LYS A 2 62.45 6.63 6.61
C LYS A 2 61.42 7.28 5.67
N ILE A 3 61.45 6.96 4.38
CA ILE A 3 60.54 7.53 3.36
C ILE A 3 59.06 7.21 3.63
N PHE A 4 58.77 5.98 4.08
CA PHE A 4 57.40 5.56 4.44
C PHE A 4 56.85 6.30 5.67
N LYS A 5 57.71 6.64 6.65
CA LYS A 5 57.29 7.42 7.82
C LYS A 5 57.00 8.89 7.44
N THR A 6 57.75 9.45 6.51
CA THR A 6 57.53 10.83 6.03
C THR A 6 56.27 10.95 5.18
N LEU A 7 55.97 9.94 4.35
CA LEU A 7 54.75 9.90 3.54
C LEU A 7 53.48 9.73 4.41
N LEU A 8 53.56 8.89 5.45
CA LEU A 8 52.45 8.69 6.39
C LEU A 8 52.14 9.98 7.19
N LEU A 9 53.17 10.75 7.56
CA LEU A 9 53.00 12.02 8.26
C LEU A 9 52.29 13.06 7.38
N PHE A 10 52.63 13.11 6.09
CA PHE A 10 51.98 14.02 5.12
C PHE A 10 50.50 13.67 4.89
N ILE A 11 50.17 12.38 4.83
CA ILE A 11 48.78 11.91 4.68
C ILE A 11 47.95 12.31 5.91
N ILE A 12 48.46 12.09 7.12
CA ILE A 12 47.75 12.44 8.37
C ILE A 12 47.52 13.96 8.48
N VAL A 13 48.52 14.78 8.16
CA VAL A 13 48.39 16.24 8.18
C VAL A 13 47.40 16.72 7.11
N SER A 14 47.39 16.10 5.91
CA SER A 14 46.42 16.45 4.87
C SER A 14 44.98 16.12 5.27
N THR A 15 44.73 15.02 5.99
CA THR A 15 43.38 14.66 6.46
C THR A 15 42.84 15.58 7.56
N LEU A 16 43.72 16.26 8.31
CA LEU A 16 43.32 17.20 9.36
C LEU A 16 42.91 18.58 8.80
N ILE A 17 43.44 18.98 7.64
CA ILE A 17 43.14 20.28 7.02
C ILE A 17 41.84 20.22 6.18
N PHE A 18 41.44 19.04 5.71
CA PHE A 18 40.18 18.80 5.00
C PHE A 18 39.02 18.36 5.92
N SER A 19 39.22 18.36 7.24
CA SER A 19 38.11 18.18 8.19
C SER A 19 37.18 19.37 8.08
N CYS A 20 36.09 19.13 7.36
CA CYS A 20 35.05 20.08 7.00
C CYS A 20 34.62 20.89 8.22
N SER A 21 34.91 22.19 8.19
CA SER A 21 34.09 23.19 8.86
C SER A 21 32.72 23.22 8.17
N ARG A 22 31.88 22.22 8.46
CA ARG A 22 30.44 22.36 8.23
C ARG A 22 30.00 23.52 9.10
N LYS A 23 29.93 24.72 8.51
CA LYS A 23 29.12 25.80 9.05
C LYS A 23 27.73 25.19 9.24
N HIS A 24 27.35 24.94 10.49
CA HIS A 24 25.96 24.81 10.84
C HIS A 24 25.35 26.16 10.45
N THR A 25 24.83 26.25 9.23
CA THR A 25 23.83 27.27 8.92
C THR A 25 22.74 27.04 9.94
N THR A 26 22.67 27.92 10.93
CA THR A 26 21.48 28.13 11.73
C THR A 26 20.37 28.36 10.73
N LYS A 27 19.62 27.30 10.42
CA LYS A 27 18.36 27.44 9.70
C LYS A 27 17.58 28.42 10.53
N THR A 28 17.36 29.61 9.97
CA THR A 28 16.42 30.57 10.52
C THR A 28 15.12 29.82 10.77
N ASN A 29 14.51 30.03 11.94
CA ASN A 29 13.16 29.53 12.22
C ASN A 29 12.21 30.22 11.25
N ILE A 30 12.13 29.73 10.02
CA ILE A 30 11.09 30.12 9.08
C ILE A 30 9.80 29.60 9.70
N PRO A 31 8.85 30.47 10.07
CA PRO A 31 7.59 30.03 10.64
C PRO A 31 6.91 29.10 9.63
N ILE A 32 6.65 27.87 10.06
CA ILE A 32 5.91 26.89 9.26
C ILE A 32 4.50 27.43 9.11
N SER A 33 4.02 27.54 7.87
CA SER A 33 2.63 27.96 7.65
C SER A 33 1.66 26.96 8.26
N GLU A 34 0.49 27.41 8.71
CA GLU A 34 -0.54 26.52 9.25
C GLU A 34 -0.92 25.42 8.25
N ASN A 35 -0.96 25.75 6.96
CA ASN A 35 -1.23 24.77 5.90
C ASN A 35 -0.15 23.69 5.83
N THR A 36 1.13 24.09 5.83
CA THR A 36 2.25 23.14 5.86
C THR A 36 2.21 22.27 7.11
N PHE A 37 1.91 22.84 8.27
CA PHE A 37 1.78 22.08 9.51
C PHE A 37 0.65 21.04 9.44
N LYS A 38 -0.49 21.41 8.86
CA LYS A 38 -1.62 20.48 8.65
C LYS A 38 -1.27 19.36 7.70
N GLN A 39 -0.66 19.69 6.55
CA GLN A 39 -0.19 18.72 5.57
C GLN A 39 0.80 17.72 6.18
N ASP A 40 1.76 18.23 6.96
CA ASP A 40 2.78 17.41 7.61
C ASP A 40 2.19 16.52 8.71
N SER A 41 1.19 17.01 9.44
CA SER A 41 0.48 16.23 10.46
C SER A 41 -0.28 15.05 9.84
N LEU A 42 -0.99 15.29 8.73
CA LEU A 42 -1.70 14.24 8.01
C LEU A 42 -0.74 13.22 7.38
N ALA A 43 0.36 13.70 6.78
CA ALA A 43 1.41 12.84 6.26
C ALA A 43 2.03 11.96 7.36
N PHE A 44 2.25 12.54 8.54
CA PHE A 44 2.75 11.80 9.69
C PHE A 44 1.77 10.71 10.17
N GLU A 45 0.46 10.95 10.12
CA GLU A 45 -0.54 9.91 10.39
C GLU A 45 -0.45 8.73 9.42
N LEU A 46 -0.29 8.99 8.12
CA LEU A 46 -0.09 7.95 7.12
C LEU A 46 1.21 7.16 7.37
N CYS A 47 2.30 7.86 7.65
CA CYS A 47 3.59 7.22 7.92
C CYS A 47 3.57 6.39 9.21
N LYS A 48 2.82 6.78 10.24
CA LYS A 48 2.60 5.95 11.43
C LYS A 48 1.88 4.65 11.06
N MET A 49 0.81 4.73 10.27
CA MET A 49 0.07 3.53 9.85
C MET A 49 0.95 2.61 8.99
N TYR A 50 1.69 3.17 8.03
CA TYR A 50 2.64 2.42 7.19
C TYR A 50 3.75 1.77 8.02
N GLY A 51 4.38 2.52 8.92
CA GLY A 51 5.42 2.02 9.81
C GLY A 51 4.90 0.94 10.75
N PHE A 52 3.64 1.06 11.21
CA PHE A 52 3.01 0.01 12.00
C PHE A 52 2.74 -1.23 11.15
N ASP A 53 2.24 -1.09 9.92
CA ASP A 53 1.97 -2.24 9.04
C ASP A 53 3.24 -2.97 8.57
N GLN A 54 4.28 -2.23 8.16
CA GLN A 54 5.50 -2.81 7.60
C GLN A 54 6.57 -3.08 8.66
N GLY A 55 6.74 -2.19 9.64
CA GLY A 55 7.79 -2.28 10.65
C GLY A 55 7.64 -3.45 11.61
N ILE A 56 6.40 -3.81 11.97
CA ILE A 56 6.11 -4.99 12.82
C ILE A 56 6.46 -6.31 12.12
N ARG A 57 6.59 -6.30 10.79
CA ARG A 57 6.88 -7.50 10.00
C ARG A 57 8.35 -7.83 9.98
N ASP A 58 9.23 -6.99 10.55
CA ASP A 58 10.65 -7.25 10.69
C ASP A 58 10.88 -8.64 11.34
N ASN A 59 11.76 -9.43 10.72
CA ASN A 59 12.11 -10.77 11.19
C ASN A 59 12.96 -10.76 12.46
N LYS A 60 13.52 -9.60 12.84
CA LYS A 60 14.23 -9.40 14.10
C LYS A 60 13.29 -9.31 15.31
N LEU A 61 12.00 -9.03 15.09
CA LEU A 61 11.02 -8.98 16.15
C LEU A 61 10.49 -10.39 16.44
N SER A 62 10.59 -10.82 17.71
CA SER A 62 10.11 -12.12 18.17
C SER A 62 8.77 -11.98 18.89
N PHE A 63 7.68 -12.36 18.22
CA PHE A 63 6.34 -12.46 18.80
C PHE A 63 5.47 -13.44 17.99
N ASN A 64 4.28 -13.77 18.49
CA ASN A 64 3.34 -14.64 17.79
C ASN A 64 2.71 -13.92 16.57
N LYS A 65 3.43 -13.90 15.43
CA LYS A 65 2.99 -13.25 14.19
C LYS A 65 1.61 -13.74 13.72
N LYS A 66 1.33 -15.05 13.83
CA LYS A 66 0.06 -15.63 13.39
C LYS A 66 -1.14 -15.07 14.15
N GLU A 67 -0.97 -14.79 15.44
CA GLU A 67 -2.03 -14.25 16.28
C GLU A 67 -2.12 -12.72 16.19
N LEU A 68 -0.98 -12.02 16.18
CA LEU A 68 -0.95 -10.57 16.32
C LEU A 68 -1.12 -9.84 14.97
N MET A 69 -0.60 -10.38 13.86
CA MET A 69 -0.68 -9.70 12.56
C MET A 69 -2.12 -9.43 12.11
N PRO A 70 -3.06 -10.39 12.18
CA PRO A 70 -4.45 -10.11 11.80
C PRO A 70 -5.09 -9.00 12.64
N LYS A 71 -4.77 -8.92 13.94
CA LYS A 71 -5.27 -7.87 14.83
C LYS A 71 -4.71 -6.51 14.45
N ILE A 72 -3.42 -6.44 14.15
CA ILE A 72 -2.76 -5.20 13.73
C ILE A 72 -3.28 -4.76 12.36
N ASP A 73 -3.32 -5.66 11.38
CA ASP A 73 -3.85 -5.40 10.04
C ASP A 73 -5.26 -4.82 10.12
N SER A 74 -6.12 -5.40 10.97
CA SER A 74 -7.49 -4.91 11.19
C SER A 74 -7.54 -3.54 11.86
N THR A 75 -6.72 -3.28 12.87
CA THR A 75 -6.67 -1.97 13.54
C THR A 75 -6.19 -0.89 12.58
N ASN A 76 -5.13 -1.16 11.81
CA ASN A 76 -4.62 -0.24 10.81
C ASN A 76 -5.64 0.03 9.69
N PHE A 77 -6.41 -0.98 9.29
CA PHE A 77 -7.51 -0.78 8.35
C PHE A 77 -8.56 0.19 8.88
N SER A 78 -8.99 0.03 10.14
CA SER A 78 -9.95 0.95 10.76
C SER A 78 -9.40 2.38 10.83
N ASN A 79 -8.15 2.55 11.29
CA ASN A 79 -7.51 3.87 11.35
C ASN A 79 -7.40 4.53 9.96
N MET A 80 -7.08 3.74 8.93
CA MET A 80 -7.02 4.21 7.55
C MET A 80 -8.39 4.66 7.04
N VAL A 81 -9.44 3.89 7.32
CA VAL A 81 -10.81 4.26 6.95
C VAL A 81 -11.22 5.56 7.65
N ASP A 82 -10.96 5.69 8.95
CA ASP A 82 -11.27 6.90 9.72
C ASP A 82 -10.53 8.12 9.16
N PHE A 83 -9.26 7.95 8.78
CA PHE A 83 -8.48 8.99 8.11
C PHE A 83 -9.16 9.44 6.81
N ILE A 84 -9.55 8.50 5.95
CA ILE A 84 -10.18 8.80 4.65
C ILE A 84 -11.54 9.47 4.83
N ILE A 85 -12.36 8.99 5.78
CA ILE A 85 -13.67 9.58 6.07
C ILE A 85 -13.53 11.02 6.57
N LYS A 86 -12.57 11.27 7.46
CA LYS A 86 -12.39 12.58 8.11
C LYS A 86 -11.72 13.59 7.19
N ASN A 87 -10.71 13.18 6.43
CA ASN A 87 -9.81 14.09 5.71
C ASN A 87 -9.91 13.98 4.19
N GLY A 88 -10.51 12.90 3.67
CA GLY A 88 -10.46 12.53 2.26
C GLY A 88 -9.29 11.58 1.93
N TYR A 89 -9.30 11.07 0.70
CA TYR A 89 -8.22 10.20 0.21
C TYR A 89 -6.89 10.97 0.12
N PRO A 90 -5.75 10.37 0.50
CA PRO A 90 -4.42 10.96 0.34
C PRO A 90 -4.15 11.39 -1.10
N THR A 91 -4.06 12.70 -1.32
CA THR A 91 -3.73 13.29 -2.62
C THR A 91 -2.69 14.38 -2.44
N GLU A 92 -2.02 14.77 -3.53
CA GLU A 92 -1.09 15.89 -3.52
C GLU A 92 -1.73 17.19 -3.04
N ALA A 93 -3.00 17.44 -3.38
CA ALA A 93 -3.73 18.60 -2.91
C ALA A 93 -3.91 18.61 -1.37
N LEU A 94 -4.16 17.44 -0.79
CA LEU A 94 -4.39 17.29 0.66
C LEU A 94 -3.07 17.33 1.46
N LEU A 95 -2.00 16.74 0.94
CA LEU A 95 -0.77 16.47 1.69
C LEU A 95 0.43 17.29 1.23
N GLY A 96 0.33 17.93 0.07
CA GLY A 96 1.42 18.64 -0.58
C GLY A 96 2.40 17.70 -1.30
N GLU A 97 2.95 18.18 -2.41
CA GLU A 97 3.92 17.46 -3.26
C GLU A 97 5.12 16.93 -2.45
N ARG A 98 5.60 17.72 -1.49
CA ARG A 98 6.74 17.36 -0.64
C ARG A 98 6.47 16.06 0.14
N ASN A 99 5.27 15.94 0.72
CA ASN A 99 4.94 14.78 1.55
C ASN A 99 4.59 13.56 0.71
N MET A 100 3.95 13.75 -0.45
CA MET A 100 3.62 12.65 -1.37
C MET A 100 4.85 11.89 -1.87
N LYS A 101 6.01 12.53 -1.91
CA LYS A 101 7.29 11.89 -2.29
C LYS A 101 7.85 10.92 -1.25
N HIS A 102 7.26 10.85 -0.06
CA HIS A 102 7.67 9.89 0.95
C HIS A 102 6.94 8.56 0.74
N GLU A 103 7.71 7.46 0.63
CA GLU A 103 7.16 6.10 0.46
C GLU A 103 6.09 5.78 1.50
N CYS A 104 6.30 6.16 2.77
CA CYS A 104 5.35 5.91 3.84
C CYS A 104 4.03 6.67 3.71
N VAL A 105 3.96 7.70 2.86
CA VAL A 105 2.73 8.41 2.50
C VAL A 105 2.10 7.76 1.28
N GLU A 106 2.88 7.60 0.21
CA GLU A 106 2.41 7.06 -1.07
C GLU A 106 1.89 5.62 -0.95
N ALA A 107 2.60 4.77 -0.22
CA ALA A 107 2.30 3.33 -0.14
C ALA A 107 1.37 2.95 1.03
N ALA A 108 1.06 3.86 1.96
CA ALA A 108 0.31 3.56 3.17
C ALA A 108 -1.02 2.85 2.89
N ILE A 109 -1.85 3.46 2.05
CA ILE A 109 -3.18 2.94 1.73
C ILE A 109 -3.08 1.61 0.99
N ALA A 110 -2.21 1.53 -0.01
CA ALA A 110 -2.04 0.34 -0.82
C ALA A 110 -1.60 -0.87 0.03
N ALA A 111 -0.63 -0.68 0.93
CA ALA A 111 -0.16 -1.72 1.83
C ALA A 111 -1.29 -2.24 2.73
N ILE A 112 -2.01 -1.34 3.40
CA ILE A 112 -3.09 -1.69 4.33
C ILE A 112 -4.25 -2.40 3.61
N LEU A 113 -4.64 -1.92 2.43
CA LEU A 113 -5.68 -2.55 1.60
C LEU A 113 -5.30 -3.99 1.22
N LEU A 114 -4.05 -4.20 0.77
CA LEU A 114 -3.55 -5.53 0.41
C LEU A 114 -3.55 -6.49 1.61
N HIS A 115 -3.46 -6.02 2.85
CA HIS A 115 -3.54 -6.89 4.03
C HIS A 115 -4.98 -7.18 4.49
N ASN A 116 -5.95 -6.39 4.05
CA ASN A 116 -7.35 -6.48 4.47
C ASN A 116 -8.35 -6.68 3.33
N PRO A 117 -8.07 -7.50 2.29
CA PRO A 117 -8.97 -7.61 1.13
C PRO A 117 -10.32 -8.26 1.49
N HIS A 118 -10.37 -9.03 2.58
CA HIS A 118 -11.59 -9.63 3.09
C HIS A 118 -12.62 -8.59 3.58
N ARG A 119 -12.16 -7.45 4.12
CA ARG A 119 -13.05 -6.35 4.55
C ARG A 119 -13.74 -5.74 3.33
N LEU A 120 -13.00 -5.51 2.24
CA LEU A 120 -13.55 -4.97 1.00
C LEU A 120 -14.52 -5.92 0.28
N VAL A 121 -14.25 -7.23 0.33
CA VAL A 121 -15.11 -8.20 -0.33
C VAL A 121 -16.40 -8.46 0.47
N ASN A 122 -16.31 -8.50 1.80
CA ASN A 122 -17.43 -8.94 2.65
C ASN A 122 -18.23 -7.80 3.29
N GLU A 123 -17.69 -6.57 3.38
CA GLU A 123 -18.37 -5.43 4.00
C GLU A 123 -18.62 -4.33 2.96
N LYS A 124 -19.89 -4.21 2.56
CA LYS A 124 -20.34 -3.29 1.51
C LYS A 124 -19.93 -1.83 1.79
N VAL A 125 -20.00 -1.39 3.04
CA VAL A 125 -19.65 -0.01 3.43
C VAL A 125 -18.23 0.36 3.02
N TYR A 126 -17.27 -0.56 3.13
CA TYR A 126 -15.89 -0.29 2.73
C TYR A 126 -15.71 -0.45 1.23
N PHE A 127 -16.35 -1.45 0.62
CA PHE A 127 -16.36 -1.56 -0.84
C PHE A 127 -16.83 -0.25 -1.50
N ASP A 128 -17.96 0.29 -1.05
CA ASP A 128 -18.54 1.52 -1.57
C ASP A 128 -17.64 2.75 -1.31
N LEU A 129 -17.01 2.82 -0.13
CA LEU A 129 -16.05 3.88 0.21
C LEU A 129 -14.89 3.92 -0.80
N PHE A 130 -14.26 2.77 -1.05
CA PHE A 130 -13.10 2.71 -1.96
C PHE A 130 -13.52 2.78 -3.43
N LEU A 131 -14.69 2.24 -3.80
CA LEU A 131 -15.24 2.40 -5.15
C LEU A 131 -15.49 3.88 -5.48
N LYS A 132 -15.96 4.69 -4.50
CA LYS A 132 -16.08 6.14 -4.68
C LYS A 132 -14.73 6.79 -5.03
N GLU A 133 -13.65 6.34 -4.40
CA GLU A 133 -12.30 6.85 -4.67
C GLU A 133 -11.73 6.35 -6.02
N VAL A 134 -12.08 5.12 -6.43
CA VAL A 134 -11.83 4.64 -7.81
C VAL A 134 -12.54 5.52 -8.83
N ASN A 135 -13.82 5.81 -8.61
CA ASN A 135 -14.63 6.63 -9.53
C ASN A 135 -14.15 8.08 -9.62
N LYS A 136 -13.49 8.60 -8.57
CA LYS A 136 -12.83 9.91 -8.58
C LYS A 136 -11.46 9.90 -9.28
N GLY A 137 -10.91 8.73 -9.61
CA GLY A 137 -9.56 8.58 -10.16
C GLY A 137 -8.45 8.63 -9.10
N ASN A 138 -8.79 8.59 -7.82
CA ASN A 138 -7.80 8.57 -6.73
C ASN A 138 -7.17 7.18 -6.54
N ILE A 139 -7.88 6.13 -6.96
CA ILE A 139 -7.41 4.75 -6.95
C ILE A 139 -7.53 4.20 -8.37
N ASP A 140 -6.45 3.61 -8.88
CA ASP A 140 -6.48 2.88 -10.13
C ASP A 140 -7.41 1.66 -10.05
N ASN A 141 -8.28 1.49 -11.04
CA ASN A 141 -9.28 0.41 -11.04
C ASN A 141 -8.64 -0.98 -11.15
N ALA A 142 -7.51 -1.13 -11.84
CA ALA A 142 -6.79 -2.40 -11.95
C ALA A 142 -6.06 -2.74 -10.64
N PHE A 143 -5.54 -1.73 -9.94
CA PHE A 143 -5.06 -1.90 -8.56
C PHE A 143 -6.19 -2.34 -7.63
N PHE A 144 -7.36 -1.69 -7.66
CA PHE A 144 -8.49 -2.08 -6.82
C PHE A 144 -8.95 -3.52 -7.10
N ALA A 145 -9.02 -3.92 -8.37
CA ALA A 145 -9.26 -5.31 -8.75
C ALA A 145 -8.20 -6.28 -8.19
N SER A 146 -6.93 -5.89 -8.20
CA SER A 146 -5.84 -6.70 -7.62
C SER A 146 -5.99 -6.88 -6.11
N VAL A 147 -6.41 -5.83 -5.39
CA VAL A 147 -6.71 -5.94 -3.95
C VAL A 147 -7.85 -6.92 -3.71
N LEU A 148 -8.95 -6.80 -4.46
CA LEU A 148 -10.09 -7.71 -4.34
C LEU A 148 -9.70 -9.15 -4.69
N ASP A 149 -8.92 -9.33 -5.76
CA ASP A 149 -8.42 -10.64 -6.20
C ASP A 149 -7.50 -11.31 -5.19
N LYS A 150 -6.76 -10.55 -4.38
CA LYS A 150 -5.96 -11.12 -3.30
C LYS A 150 -6.82 -11.91 -2.31
N TYR A 151 -8.07 -11.50 -2.05
CA TYR A 151 -9.01 -12.29 -1.23
C TYR A 151 -9.30 -13.65 -1.87
N TYR A 152 -9.67 -13.69 -3.15
CA TYR A 152 -9.99 -14.94 -3.84
C TYR A 152 -8.76 -15.84 -3.99
N TRP A 153 -7.60 -15.25 -4.29
CA TRP A 153 -6.33 -15.95 -4.39
C TRP A 153 -5.91 -16.60 -3.05
N LEU A 154 -6.12 -15.91 -1.92
CA LEU A 154 -5.86 -16.46 -0.59
C LEU A 154 -6.84 -17.59 -0.23
N ASN A 155 -8.11 -17.45 -0.61
CA ASN A 155 -9.20 -18.39 -0.28
C ASN A 155 -9.43 -19.48 -1.34
N SER A 156 -8.67 -19.49 -2.44
CA SER A 156 -8.77 -20.53 -3.46
C SER A 156 -8.50 -21.90 -2.83
N THR A 157 -9.37 -22.86 -3.14
CA THR A 157 -9.27 -24.25 -2.66
C THR A 157 -8.06 -24.94 -3.28
N ASN A 158 -7.77 -24.65 -4.55
CA ASN A 158 -6.60 -25.14 -5.25
C ASN A 158 -5.37 -24.24 -5.02
N LYS A 159 -4.50 -24.62 -4.07
CA LYS A 159 -3.27 -23.85 -3.79
C LYS A 159 -2.19 -23.95 -4.88
N LYS A 160 -2.25 -24.96 -5.75
CA LYS A 160 -1.30 -25.13 -6.87
C LYS A 160 -1.67 -24.26 -8.06
N GLN A 161 -2.96 -24.04 -8.27
CA GLN A 161 -3.49 -23.20 -9.35
C GLN A 161 -4.54 -22.27 -8.77
N ARG A 162 -4.07 -21.23 -8.07
CA ARG A 162 -4.95 -20.30 -7.37
C ARG A 162 -5.79 -19.52 -8.37
N ARG A 163 -7.07 -19.36 -8.04
CA ARG A 163 -8.06 -18.65 -8.85
C ARG A 163 -8.35 -17.27 -8.30
N VAL A 164 -8.77 -16.40 -9.19
CA VAL A 164 -9.19 -15.03 -8.89
C VAL A 164 -10.55 -14.76 -9.50
N PHE A 165 -11.16 -13.62 -9.19
CA PHE A 165 -12.53 -13.34 -9.64
C PHE A 165 -12.61 -12.20 -10.66
N TYR A 166 -11.85 -11.12 -10.46
CA TYR A 166 -11.82 -9.96 -11.34
C TYR A 166 -10.82 -10.15 -12.48
N GLY A 167 -9.72 -10.86 -12.24
CA GLY A 167 -8.60 -10.97 -13.18
C GLY A 167 -7.59 -9.86 -12.97
N SER A 168 -6.38 -10.24 -12.55
CA SER A 168 -5.32 -9.33 -12.12
C SER A 168 -3.96 -10.03 -12.24
N GLN A 169 -2.88 -9.40 -11.76
CA GLN A 169 -1.56 -10.01 -11.68
C GLN A 169 -1.51 -11.32 -10.86
N PHE A 170 -2.50 -11.57 -9.99
CA PHE A 170 -2.58 -12.80 -9.21
C PHE A 170 -3.09 -14.01 -10.00
N GLY A 171 -3.73 -13.80 -11.15
CA GLY A 171 -4.22 -14.88 -11.99
C GLY A 171 -5.37 -14.50 -12.92
N LYS A 172 -5.89 -15.50 -13.62
CA LYS A 172 -7.05 -15.40 -14.49
C LYS A 172 -8.31 -15.95 -13.81
N PRO A 173 -9.50 -15.34 -14.06
CA PRO A 173 -10.77 -15.88 -13.60
C PRO A 173 -11.21 -17.10 -14.42
N CYS A 174 -12.14 -17.86 -13.87
CA CYS A 174 -12.68 -19.05 -14.51
C CYS A 174 -13.72 -18.68 -15.58
N ILE A 175 -13.71 -19.35 -16.73
CA ILE A 175 -14.69 -19.11 -17.80
C ILE A 175 -16.12 -19.39 -17.32
N GLN A 176 -16.28 -20.33 -16.38
CA GLN A 176 -17.54 -20.68 -15.72
C GLN A 176 -18.20 -19.48 -15.02
N THR A 177 -17.43 -18.47 -14.62
CA THR A 177 -17.93 -17.28 -13.92
C THR A 177 -17.90 -16.03 -14.79
N LYS A 178 -17.69 -16.17 -16.11
CA LYS A 178 -17.49 -15.07 -17.07
C LYS A 178 -18.49 -13.93 -16.93
N GLU A 179 -19.78 -14.25 -16.89
CA GLU A 179 -20.84 -13.23 -16.80
C GLU A 179 -20.72 -12.41 -15.51
N ALA A 180 -20.68 -13.08 -14.36
CA ALA A 180 -20.57 -12.43 -13.06
C ALA A 180 -19.23 -11.68 -12.89
N THR A 181 -18.12 -12.24 -13.38
CA THR A 181 -16.82 -11.55 -13.43
C THR A 181 -16.92 -10.26 -14.22
N ASN A 182 -17.49 -10.29 -15.42
CA ASN A 182 -17.58 -9.11 -16.28
C ASN A 182 -18.53 -8.05 -15.69
N ILE A 183 -19.63 -8.45 -15.07
CA ILE A 183 -20.51 -7.52 -14.33
C ILE A 183 -19.72 -6.83 -13.21
N ALA A 184 -18.98 -7.59 -12.39
CA ALA A 184 -18.21 -7.04 -11.29
C ALA A 184 -17.03 -6.17 -11.76
N ARG A 185 -16.42 -6.49 -12.90
CA ARG A 185 -15.39 -5.64 -13.52
C ARG A 185 -15.97 -4.30 -13.96
N ILE A 186 -17.14 -4.30 -14.60
CA ILE A 186 -17.82 -3.07 -14.99
C ILE A 186 -18.18 -2.22 -13.76
N GLU A 187 -18.65 -2.85 -12.67
CA GLU A 187 -18.96 -2.16 -11.39
C GLU A 187 -17.79 -1.31 -10.90
N ILE A 188 -16.55 -1.79 -11.04
CA ILE A 188 -15.33 -1.08 -10.61
C ILE A 188 -14.66 -0.28 -11.73
N GLY A 189 -15.34 -0.07 -12.86
CA GLY A 189 -14.85 0.73 -13.98
C GLY A 189 -13.85 0.04 -14.89
N LEU A 190 -13.70 -1.28 -14.82
CA LEU A 190 -12.88 -2.07 -15.75
C LEU A 190 -13.69 -2.53 -16.96
N LYS A 191 -12.99 -2.72 -18.09
CA LYS A 191 -13.58 -3.35 -19.27
C LYS A 191 -13.84 -4.85 -19.01
N PRO A 192 -14.89 -5.43 -19.62
CA PRO A 192 -15.05 -6.87 -19.69
C PRO A 192 -13.80 -7.57 -20.23
N LEU A 193 -13.55 -8.78 -19.76
CA LEU A 193 -12.49 -9.65 -20.29
C LEU A 193 -12.98 -10.38 -21.56
N ASN A 194 -12.05 -10.61 -22.47
CA ASN A 194 -12.21 -11.49 -23.61
C ASN A 194 -12.05 -12.97 -23.19
N ASP A 195 -12.54 -13.89 -24.01
CA ASP A 195 -12.58 -15.33 -23.67
C ASP A 195 -11.20 -15.94 -23.41
N ASN A 196 -10.16 -15.45 -24.09
CA ASN A 196 -8.77 -15.87 -23.91
C ASN A 196 -8.13 -15.35 -22.60
N GLU A 197 -8.79 -14.44 -21.90
CA GLU A 197 -8.38 -13.92 -20.59
C GLU A 197 -8.99 -14.73 -19.44
N PHE A 198 -9.86 -15.70 -19.74
CA PHE A 198 -10.35 -16.70 -18.81
C PHE A 198 -9.57 -18.02 -18.93
N ILE A 199 -9.74 -18.88 -17.94
CA ILE A 199 -9.25 -20.27 -17.94
C ILE A 199 -10.39 -21.24 -17.64
N ASP A 200 -10.33 -22.43 -18.22
CA ASP A 200 -11.27 -23.49 -17.89
C ASP A 200 -10.89 -24.10 -16.53
N CYS A 201 -11.78 -23.94 -15.54
CA CYS A 201 -11.58 -24.47 -14.20
C CYS A 201 -12.34 -25.79 -13.95
N GLY A 202 -12.94 -26.39 -14.99
CA GLY A 202 -13.73 -27.60 -14.88
C GLY A 202 -14.88 -27.46 -13.88
N GLN A 203 -14.84 -28.26 -12.81
CA GLN A 203 -15.86 -28.31 -11.75
C GLN A 203 -15.45 -27.54 -10.47
N GLU A 204 -14.38 -26.73 -10.51
CA GLU A 204 -13.97 -25.94 -9.35
C GLU A 204 -15.05 -24.91 -8.98
N VAL A 205 -15.61 -25.03 -7.78
CA VAL A 205 -16.56 -24.04 -7.25
C VAL A 205 -15.76 -22.84 -6.75
N LEU A 206 -15.89 -21.71 -7.44
CA LEU A 206 -15.33 -20.45 -6.97
C LEU A 206 -16.20 -19.85 -5.88
N ASN A 207 -15.55 -19.37 -4.81
CA ASN A 207 -16.18 -18.48 -3.84
C ASN A 207 -16.45 -17.15 -4.55
N MET A 208 -17.65 -16.98 -5.09
CA MET A 208 -18.08 -15.73 -5.71
C MET A 208 -18.22 -14.63 -4.65
N PRO A 209 -18.11 -13.33 -5.00
CA PRO A 209 -18.54 -12.27 -4.09
C PRO A 209 -19.98 -12.57 -3.63
N LYS A 210 -20.20 -12.50 -2.32
CA LYS A 210 -21.57 -12.56 -1.79
C LYS A 210 -22.36 -11.39 -2.37
N LYS A 211 -23.66 -11.59 -2.63
CA LYS A 211 -24.54 -10.47 -2.99
C LYS A 211 -24.43 -9.40 -1.91
N ARG A 212 -24.00 -8.20 -2.31
CA ARG A 212 -23.85 -7.03 -1.45
C ARG A 212 -25.21 -6.32 -1.43
N TYR A 213 -26.13 -6.73 -0.54
CA TYR A 213 -27.40 -6.05 -0.32
C TYR A 213 -27.19 -4.73 0.44
#